data_AF-A0A913YQJ0-F1
#
_entry.id   AF-A0A913YQJ0-F1
#
_cell.length_a   1.000
_cell.length_b   1.000
_cell.length_c   1.000
_cell.angle_alpha   90.00
_cell.angle_beta   90.00
_cell.angle_gamma   90.00
#
_symmetry.space_group_name_H-M   'P 1'
#
loop_
_entity.id
_entity.type
_entity.pdbx_description
1 polymer ?
#
loop_
_entity_poly.entity_id
_entity_poly.type
_entity_poly.pdbx_seq_one_letter_code
_entity_poly.pdbx_strand_id
1 'polypeptide(L)'
;VKSSSPITPLSTTTAHEEQRRSGFLALLPNAESADMGNAAASADDESPITTSTKQQSPAINNQLLEDYFKKQEAFNQRIEEQLRLALKECASQKPTSKRLPKDLTANVRDVYTKIPDNLKWDLTKRFADQDREKNAEIFARVRSTDSSTASSLITKAMRVHFKTKRRQHQNKVMKRDRKILKEQRKRTRLNL
;
A
#
# COMPACT_ATOMS: atom_id res chain seq x y z
N VAL A 1 -21.92 35.65 -19.77
CA VAL A 1 -20.54 35.36 -20.23
C VAL A 1 -20.13 34.02 -19.66
N LYS A 2 -19.75 33.09 -20.55
CA LYS A 2 -19.25 31.74 -20.24
C LYS A 2 -17.93 31.82 -19.49
N SER A 3 -17.71 30.95 -18.51
CA SER A 3 -16.37 30.44 -18.18
C SER A 3 -16.47 29.05 -17.55
N SER A 4 -16.32 28.05 -18.43
CA SER A 4 -15.94 26.68 -18.11
C SER A 4 -14.47 26.66 -17.70
N SER A 5 -14.11 25.85 -16.71
CA SER A 5 -12.73 25.44 -16.43
C SER A 5 -12.70 24.11 -15.66
N PRO A 6 -11.62 23.32 -15.80
CA PRO A 6 -11.75 21.91 -16.18
C PRO A 6 -11.49 20.92 -15.04
N ILE A 7 -11.99 19.69 -15.24
CA ILE A 7 -11.68 18.50 -14.45
C ILE A 7 -10.19 18.17 -14.63
N THR A 8 -9.46 18.04 -13.52
CA THR A 8 -8.14 17.40 -13.48
C THR A 8 -8.23 16.19 -12.55
N PRO A 9 -8.01 14.94 -13.01
CA PRO A 9 -7.83 13.82 -12.10
C PRO A 9 -6.42 13.87 -11.52
N LEU A 10 -6.31 14.12 -10.23
CA LEU A 10 -5.06 14.05 -9.48
C LEU A 10 -4.70 12.57 -9.26
N SER A 11 -3.97 11.97 -10.21
CA SER A 11 -3.36 10.65 -10.05
C SER A 11 -2.34 10.69 -8.92
N THR A 12 -2.77 10.34 -7.71
CA THR A 12 -1.87 10.21 -6.56
C THR A 12 -1.36 8.77 -6.53
N THR A 13 -0.44 8.44 -7.43
CA THR A 13 0.27 7.16 -7.41
C THR A 13 1.33 7.23 -6.32
N THR A 14 1.15 6.44 -5.27
CA THR A 14 2.15 6.31 -4.20
C THR A 14 3.40 5.60 -4.74
N ALA A 15 4.61 6.03 -4.34
CA ALA A 15 5.90 5.47 -4.77
C ALA A 15 6.02 3.92 -4.67
N HIS A 16 5.18 3.29 -3.85
CA HIS A 16 5.11 1.83 -3.72
C HIS A 16 4.45 1.11 -4.93
N GLU A 17 3.70 1.85 -5.76
CA GLU A 17 3.02 1.34 -6.95
C GLU A 17 3.88 1.47 -8.21
N GLU A 18 4.74 2.48 -8.29
CA GLU A 18 5.75 2.60 -9.34
C GLU A 18 6.75 1.45 -9.30
N GLN A 19 7.13 0.98 -8.11
CA GLN A 19 8.08 -0.12 -7.95
C GLN A 19 7.48 -1.50 -8.28
N ARG A 20 6.15 -1.65 -8.26
CA ARG A 20 5.45 -2.86 -8.73
C ARG A 20 5.26 -2.84 -10.25
N ARG A 21 5.00 -1.66 -10.83
CA ARG A 21 4.90 -1.49 -12.28
C ARG A 21 6.26 -1.60 -12.97
N SER A 22 7.34 -1.14 -12.33
CA SER A 22 8.70 -1.21 -12.89
C SER A 22 9.21 -2.65 -13.04
N GLY A 23 8.91 -3.53 -12.08
CA GLY A 23 9.29 -4.95 -12.17
C GLY A 23 8.53 -5.73 -13.24
N PHE A 24 7.29 -5.33 -13.55
CA PHE A 24 6.49 -5.95 -14.61
C PHE A 24 6.91 -5.46 -16.01
N LEU A 25 7.21 -4.16 -16.15
CA LEU A 25 7.69 -3.59 -17.42
C LEU A 25 9.09 -4.08 -17.81
N ALA A 26 9.92 -4.46 -16.84
CA ALA A 26 11.24 -5.05 -17.09
C ALA A 26 11.20 -6.49 -17.64
N LEU A 27 10.01 -7.11 -17.72
CA LEU A 27 9.81 -8.46 -18.26
C LEU A 27 9.19 -8.46 -19.67
N LEU A 28 8.91 -7.28 -20.23
CA LEU A 28 8.54 -7.15 -21.64
C LEU A 28 9.81 -7.25 -22.51
N PRO A 29 9.76 -7.98 -23.64
CA PRO A 29 10.88 -7.96 -24.58
C PRO A 29 11.11 -6.53 -25.09
N ASN A 30 12.37 -6.08 -25.04
CA ASN A 30 12.81 -4.82 -25.65
C ASN A 30 12.43 -4.86 -27.14
N ALA A 31 11.56 -3.94 -27.57
CA ALA A 31 11.39 -3.67 -28.99
C ALA A 31 12.66 -2.94 -29.47
N GLU A 32 13.55 -3.68 -30.14
CA GLU A 32 14.64 -3.10 -30.90
C GLU A 32 14.09 -2.12 -31.95
N SER A 33 14.78 -0.99 -32.01
CA SER A 33 14.57 0.19 -32.83
C SER A 33 14.33 -0.10 -34.32
N ALA A 34 13.16 0.27 -34.83
CA ALA A 34 12.97 0.55 -36.24
C ALA A 34 13.57 1.94 -36.54
N ASP A 35 14.75 1.94 -37.15
CA ASP A 35 15.43 3.09 -37.73
C ASP A 35 14.61 3.60 -38.93
N MET A 36 13.90 4.72 -38.74
CA MET A 36 13.20 5.43 -39.81
C MET A 36 14.14 6.49 -40.39
N GLY A 37 15.02 6.04 -41.29
CA GLY A 37 15.82 6.88 -42.17
C GLY A 37 14.96 7.51 -43.26
N ASN A 38 14.89 8.84 -43.23
CA ASN A 38 14.20 9.72 -44.17
C ASN A 38 15.13 10.09 -45.34
N ALA A 39 14.76 9.82 -46.60
CA ALA A 39 15.27 10.55 -47.77
C ALA A 39 14.40 10.30 -49.02
N ALA A 40 13.97 11.39 -49.64
CA ALA A 40 13.13 11.46 -50.82
C ALA A 40 13.90 11.23 -52.14
N ALA A 41 13.23 10.67 -53.16
CA ALA A 41 13.34 11.09 -54.58
C ALA A 41 12.40 10.28 -55.50
N SER A 42 11.51 11.03 -56.17
CA SER A 42 10.97 10.93 -57.53
C SER A 42 10.98 9.61 -58.34
N ALA A 43 9.82 9.42 -59.01
CA ALA A 43 9.64 9.11 -60.44
C ALA A 43 8.75 7.89 -60.72
N ASP A 44 7.81 8.11 -61.64
CA ASP A 44 6.83 7.18 -62.21
C ASP A 44 7.48 5.94 -62.85
N ASP A 45 6.90 4.75 -62.66
CA ASP A 45 6.80 3.72 -63.72
C ASP A 45 5.81 2.61 -63.35
N GLU A 46 4.85 2.34 -64.25
CA GLU A 46 3.96 1.18 -64.22
C GLU A 46 4.73 -0.07 -64.70
N SER A 47 4.78 -1.14 -63.89
CA SER A 47 4.76 -2.53 -64.41
C SER A 47 4.63 -3.60 -63.30
N PRO A 48 4.07 -4.79 -63.62
CA PRO A 48 3.41 -5.65 -62.64
C PRO A 48 4.35 -6.70 -62.04
N ILE A 49 4.48 -6.74 -60.71
CA ILE A 49 5.17 -7.83 -60.02
C ILE A 49 4.14 -8.88 -59.59
N THR A 50 4.03 -9.90 -60.44
CA THR A 50 3.82 -11.30 -60.11
C THR A 50 3.72 -11.63 -58.61
N THR A 51 2.49 -11.78 -58.10
CA THR A 51 2.23 -12.49 -56.84
C THR A 51 2.35 -14.00 -57.06
N SER A 52 3.58 -14.45 -57.29
CA SER A 52 3.97 -15.82 -57.05
C SER A 52 4.64 -15.88 -55.69
N THR A 53 4.28 -16.89 -54.89
CA THR A 53 5.18 -17.64 -53.98
C THR A 53 4.62 -17.87 -52.57
N LYS A 54 4.42 -19.17 -52.30
CA LYS A 54 4.40 -19.88 -51.00
C LYS A 54 3.11 -19.86 -50.18
N GLN A 55 2.24 -20.82 -50.49
CA GLN A 55 1.58 -21.63 -49.48
C GLN A 55 2.63 -22.09 -48.44
N GLN A 56 2.62 -21.48 -47.26
CA GLN A 56 3.37 -21.97 -46.11
C GLN A 56 2.86 -23.36 -45.76
N SER A 57 3.77 -24.33 -45.74
CA SER A 57 3.48 -25.73 -45.47
C SER A 57 2.83 -25.88 -44.08
N PRO A 58 1.73 -26.64 -43.92
CA PRO A 58 1.02 -26.78 -42.65
C PRO A 58 1.90 -27.31 -41.50
N ALA A 59 3.00 -28.00 -41.82
CA ALA A 59 3.98 -28.50 -40.86
C ALA A 59 4.72 -27.39 -40.08
N ILE A 60 5.03 -26.26 -40.71
CA ILE A 60 5.74 -25.15 -40.05
C ILE A 60 4.82 -24.44 -39.04
N ASN A 61 3.54 -24.31 -39.40
CA ASN A 61 2.52 -23.74 -38.51
C ASN A 61 2.24 -24.66 -37.31
N ASN A 62 2.26 -25.98 -37.50
CA ASN A 62 2.11 -26.95 -36.42
C ASN A 62 3.31 -26.90 -35.45
N GLN A 63 4.54 -26.79 -35.95
CA GLN A 63 5.73 -26.66 -35.10
C GLN A 63 5.70 -25.38 -34.26
N LEU A 64 5.31 -24.26 -34.85
CA LEU A 64 5.18 -22.98 -34.14
C LEU A 64 4.09 -23.03 -33.08
N LEU A 65 2.99 -23.73 -33.36
CA LEU A 65 1.89 -23.92 -32.42
C LEU A 65 2.30 -24.81 -31.24
N GLU A 66 3.04 -25.90 -31.50
CA GLU A 66 3.62 -26.75 -30.45
C GLU A 66 4.60 -25.97 -29.56
N ASP A 67 5.49 -25.18 -30.18
CA ASP A 67 6.43 -24.33 -29.45
C ASP A 67 5.72 -23.25 -28.62
N TYR A 68 4.60 -22.72 -29.12
CA TYR A 68 3.75 -21.79 -28.38
C TYR A 68 3.13 -22.47 -27.15
N PHE A 69 2.50 -23.63 -27.31
CA PHE A 69 1.89 -24.35 -26.19
C PHE A 69 2.94 -24.77 -25.14
N LYS A 70 4.12 -25.18 -25.59
CA LYS A 70 5.23 -25.53 -24.69
C LYS A 70 5.72 -24.33 -23.88
N LYS A 71 5.85 -23.16 -24.52
CA LYS A 71 6.18 -21.90 -23.83
C LYS A 71 5.08 -21.46 -22.87
N GLN A 72 3.82 -21.62 -23.28
CA GLN A 72 2.65 -21.27 -22.47
C GLN A 72 2.54 -22.17 -21.23
N GLU A 73 2.81 -23.46 -21.38
CA GLU A 73 2.81 -24.41 -20.27
C GLU A 73 3.91 -24.09 -19.26
N ALA A 74 5.13 -23.81 -19.74
CA ALA A 74 6.24 -23.38 -18.88
C ALA A 74 5.94 -22.05 -18.16
N PHE A 75 5.26 -21.12 -18.83
CA PHE A 75 4.80 -19.88 -18.20
C PHE A 75 3.76 -20.14 -17.10
N ASN A 76 2.76 -20.98 -17.39
CA ASN A 76 1.73 -21.35 -16.42
C ASN A 76 2.34 -22.02 -15.18
N GLN A 77 3.26 -22.96 -15.37
CA GLN A 77 3.99 -23.62 -14.27
C GLN A 77 4.73 -22.61 -13.40
N ARG A 78 5.39 -21.62 -14.01
CA ARG A 78 6.09 -20.55 -13.28
C ARG A 78 5.13 -19.68 -12.45
N ILE A 79 3.95 -19.38 -12.98
CA ILE A 79 2.92 -18.63 -12.25
C ILE A 79 2.42 -19.44 -11.05
N GLU A 80 2.14 -20.73 -11.24
CA GLU A 80 1.69 -21.62 -10.16
C GLU A 80 2.74 -21.74 -9.04
N GLU A 81 4.01 -21.88 -9.39
CA GLU A 81 5.10 -21.88 -8.42
C GLU A 81 5.18 -20.57 -7.63
N GLN A 82 5.06 -19.42 -8.30
CA GLN A 82 5.04 -18.13 -7.62
C GLN A 82 3.83 -17.97 -6.70
N LEU A 83 2.64 -18.39 -7.13
CA LEU A 83 1.45 -18.39 -6.27
C LEU A 83 1.67 -19.28 -5.05
N ARG A 84 2.25 -20.47 -5.23
CA ARG A 84 2.56 -21.38 -4.12
C ARG A 84 3.55 -20.77 -3.12
N LEU A 85 4.58 -20.08 -3.62
CA LEU A 85 5.55 -19.37 -2.77
C LEU A 85 4.90 -18.19 -2.03
N ALA A 86 4.11 -17.37 -2.71
CA ALA A 86 3.39 -16.26 -2.11
C ALA A 86 2.39 -16.72 -1.04
N LEU A 87 1.68 -17.83 -1.30
CA LEU A 87 0.79 -18.45 -0.32
C LEU A 87 1.54 -18.98 0.91
N LYS A 88 2.72 -19.59 0.71
CA LYS A 88 3.59 -20.01 1.83
C LYS A 88 4.13 -18.82 2.62
N GLU A 89 4.52 -17.74 1.94
CA GLU A 89 4.96 -16.50 2.57
C GLU A 89 3.83 -15.90 3.43
N CYS A 90 2.61 -15.82 2.87
CA CYS A 90 1.42 -15.36 3.57
C CYS A 90 1.03 -16.27 4.75
N ALA A 91 1.16 -17.59 4.60
CA ALA A 91 0.87 -18.55 5.67
C ALA A 91 1.91 -18.53 6.80
N SER A 92 3.18 -18.23 6.49
CA SER A 92 4.24 -18.06 7.50
C SER A 92 4.09 -16.76 8.29
N GLN A 93 3.47 -15.74 7.69
CA GLN A 93 3.08 -14.51 8.38
C GLN A 93 1.83 -14.75 9.24
N LYS A 94 1.98 -15.55 10.30
CA LYS A 94 1.06 -15.47 11.45
C LYS A 94 0.96 -13.99 11.82
N PRO A 95 -0.24 -13.40 12.01
CA PRO A 95 -0.37 -12.01 12.38
C PRO A 95 0.21 -11.84 13.80
N THR A 96 1.52 -11.60 13.89
CA THR A 96 2.16 -11.20 15.13
C THR A 96 1.43 -9.94 15.54
N SER A 97 0.70 -10.04 16.64
CA SER A 97 -0.16 -8.96 17.08
C SER A 97 0.65 -7.68 17.10
N LYS A 98 0.26 -6.68 16.28
CA LYS A 98 0.89 -5.34 16.23
C LYS A 98 0.64 -4.55 17.54
N ARG A 99 0.48 -5.26 18.66
CA ARG A 99 0.25 -4.75 20.00
C ARG A 99 1.53 -4.07 20.44
N LEU A 100 1.36 -2.88 20.97
CA LEU A 100 2.42 -2.14 21.60
C LEU A 100 2.83 -2.87 22.89
N PRO A 101 4.12 -2.81 23.28
CA PRO A 101 4.57 -3.34 24.57
C PRO A 101 3.70 -2.80 25.71
N LYS A 102 3.28 -3.68 26.63
CA LYS A 102 2.37 -3.31 27.70
C LYS A 102 2.98 -2.21 28.58
N ASP A 103 4.26 -2.35 28.91
CA ASP A 103 5.00 -1.43 29.78
C ASP A 103 5.11 -0.05 29.14
N LEU A 104 5.42 0.03 27.85
CA LEU A 104 5.39 1.30 27.11
C LEU A 104 4.01 1.95 27.16
N THR A 105 2.94 1.17 26.98
CA THR A 105 1.58 1.75 27.04
C THR A 105 1.19 2.16 28.46
N ALA A 106 1.76 1.56 29.50
CA ALA A 106 1.58 1.98 30.88
C ALA A 106 2.34 3.28 31.15
N ASN A 107 3.62 3.34 30.79
CA ASN A 107 4.46 4.54 30.91
C ASN A 107 3.82 5.77 30.25
N VAL A 108 3.31 5.62 29.02
CA VAL A 108 2.60 6.71 28.32
C VAL A 108 1.36 7.18 29.09
N ARG A 109 0.59 6.27 29.72
CA ARG A 109 -0.57 6.64 30.54
C ARG A 109 -0.12 7.39 31.79
N ASP A 110 0.90 6.89 32.47
CA ASP A 110 1.35 7.44 33.75
C ASP A 110 1.93 8.83 33.57
N VAL A 111 2.78 9.02 32.55
CA VAL A 111 3.29 10.33 32.15
C VAL A 111 2.12 11.27 31.86
N TYR A 112 1.14 10.84 31.05
CA TYR A 112 -0.02 11.67 30.72
C TYR A 112 -0.87 12.08 31.93
N THR A 113 -1.01 11.21 32.93
CA THR A 113 -1.76 11.55 34.17
C THR A 113 -1.04 12.57 35.05
N LYS A 114 0.29 12.60 35.02
CA LYS A 114 1.13 13.50 35.83
C LYS A 114 1.40 14.85 35.16
N ILE A 115 0.94 15.03 33.92
CA ILE A 115 1.14 16.26 33.16
C ILE A 115 0.13 17.33 33.59
N PRO A 116 0.56 18.60 33.69
CA PRO A 116 -0.31 19.71 34.07
C PRO A 116 -1.40 19.97 33.01
N ASP A 117 -2.54 20.52 33.44
CA ASP A 117 -3.75 20.65 32.61
C ASP A 117 -3.55 21.51 31.35
N ASN A 118 -2.68 22.52 31.41
CA ASN A 118 -2.32 23.36 30.27
C ASN A 118 -1.67 22.57 29.12
N LEU A 119 -0.98 21.49 29.46
CA LEU A 119 -0.26 20.65 28.51
C LEU A 119 -1.06 19.38 28.14
N LYS A 120 -2.25 19.19 28.74
CA LYS A 120 -3.16 18.13 28.33
C LYS A 120 -3.68 18.40 26.92
N TRP A 121 -3.98 17.28 26.26
CA TRP A 121 -4.50 17.27 24.92
C TRP A 121 -5.98 17.61 24.89
N ASP A 122 -6.37 18.41 23.90
CA ASP A 122 -7.77 18.65 23.60
C ASP A 122 -8.38 17.40 22.94
N LEU A 123 -9.28 16.74 23.67
CA LEU A 123 -9.90 15.49 23.23
C LEU A 123 -10.97 15.71 22.14
N THR A 124 -11.34 16.95 21.82
CA THR A 124 -12.26 17.24 20.71
C THR A 124 -11.55 17.14 19.36
N LYS A 125 -10.27 17.53 19.31
CA LYS A 125 -9.44 17.60 18.09
C LYS A 125 -8.88 16.24 17.68
N ARG A 126 -8.51 16.11 16.40
CA ARG A 126 -7.79 14.90 15.91
C ARG A 126 -6.34 14.98 16.35
N PHE A 127 -5.67 13.82 16.42
CA PHE A 127 -4.23 13.80 16.61
C PHE A 127 -3.56 14.43 15.38
N ALA A 128 -3.12 15.68 15.49
CA ALA A 128 -2.62 16.50 14.39
C ALA A 128 -1.40 17.32 14.84
N ASP A 129 -0.66 17.86 13.87
CA ASP A 129 0.58 18.61 14.09
C ASP A 129 0.35 20.00 14.72
N GLN A 130 -0.90 20.44 14.90
CA GLN A 130 -1.22 21.71 15.57
C GLN A 130 -0.82 21.71 17.06
N ASP A 131 -0.79 20.54 17.71
CA ASP A 131 -0.35 20.38 19.10
C ASP A 131 1.11 19.88 19.18
N ARG A 132 1.96 20.29 18.23
CA ARG A 132 3.36 19.80 18.10
C ARG A 132 4.18 20.02 19.37
N GLU A 133 4.01 21.16 20.03
CA GLU A 133 4.74 21.50 21.27
C GLU A 133 4.31 20.59 22.42
N LYS A 134 3.00 20.42 22.64
CA LYS A 134 2.46 19.48 23.63
C LYS A 134 2.91 18.05 23.34
N ASN A 135 2.89 17.64 22.07
CA ASN A 135 3.39 16.34 21.65
C ASN A 135 4.87 16.14 21.98
N ALA A 136 5.70 17.14 21.67
CA ALA A 136 7.13 17.09 21.92
C ALA A 136 7.43 16.98 23.43
N GLU A 137 6.73 17.76 24.26
CA GLU A 137 6.90 17.74 25.71
C GLU A 137 6.43 16.40 26.33
N ILE A 138 5.28 15.89 25.91
CA ILE A 138 4.79 14.58 26.37
C ILE A 138 5.75 13.47 25.92
N PHE A 139 6.24 13.55 24.68
CA PHE A 139 7.21 12.61 24.14
C PHE A 139 8.53 12.64 24.92
N ALA A 140 9.05 13.82 25.24
CA ALA A 140 10.28 13.99 26.02
C ALA A 140 10.15 13.37 27.42
N ARG A 141 9.00 13.55 28.08
CA ARG A 141 8.73 12.93 29.40
C ARG A 141 8.65 11.41 29.34
N VAL A 142 8.02 10.86 28.30
CA VAL A 142 7.99 9.40 28.09
C VAL A 142 9.41 8.86 27.85
N ARG A 143 10.19 9.54 27.01
CA ARG A 143 11.59 9.17 26.74
C ARG A 143 12.49 9.29 27.96
N SER A 144 12.20 10.22 28.87
CA SER A 144 12.92 10.36 30.15
C SER A 144 12.65 9.19 31.11
N THR A 145 11.50 8.52 30.96
CA THR A 145 11.12 7.36 31.78
C THR A 145 11.58 6.05 31.13
N ASP A 146 11.67 6.00 29.81
CA ASP A 146 12.11 4.84 29.03
C ASP A 146 13.03 5.30 27.89
N SER A 147 14.33 5.18 28.14
CA SER A 147 15.40 5.55 27.20
C SER A 147 15.69 4.46 26.17
N SER A 148 15.25 3.23 26.42
CA SER A 148 15.54 2.05 25.60
C SER A 148 14.64 1.96 24.37
N THR A 149 13.40 2.42 24.49
CA THR A 149 12.41 2.27 23.43
C THR A 149 12.64 3.22 22.26
N ALA A 150 12.56 2.67 21.04
CA ALA A 150 12.66 3.45 19.81
C ALA A 150 11.60 4.57 19.73
N SER A 151 12.02 5.75 19.26
CA SER A 151 11.17 6.94 19.13
C SER A 151 9.89 6.69 18.32
N SER A 152 9.96 5.87 17.28
CA SER A 152 8.81 5.51 16.43
C SER A 152 7.75 4.73 17.22
N LEU A 153 8.19 3.87 18.14
CA LEU A 153 7.30 3.05 18.98
C LEU A 153 6.64 3.90 20.07
N ILE A 154 7.39 4.82 20.70
CA ILE A 154 6.85 5.81 21.64
C ILE A 154 5.76 6.65 20.95
N THR A 155 6.05 7.16 19.76
CA THR A 155 5.09 7.96 18.97
C THR A 155 3.82 7.17 18.66
N LYS A 156 3.97 5.89 18.29
CA LYS A 156 2.85 4.99 18.02
C LYS A 156 2.02 4.75 19.29
N ALA A 157 2.68 4.57 20.44
CA ALA A 157 2.01 4.39 21.72
C ALA A 157 1.23 5.63 22.17
N MET A 158 1.83 6.81 22.03
CA MET A 158 1.14 8.10 22.25
C MET A 158 -0.10 8.21 21.36
N ARG A 159 0.03 8.02 20.05
CA ARG A 159 -1.10 8.07 19.10
C ARG A 159 -2.25 7.14 19.49
N VAL A 160 -1.94 5.91 19.89
CA VAL A 160 -2.94 4.93 20.34
C VAL A 160 -3.61 5.37 21.65
N HIS A 161 -2.83 5.87 22.61
CA HIS A 161 -3.35 6.41 23.87
C HIS A 161 -4.36 7.54 23.62
N PHE A 162 -3.99 8.54 22.82
CA PHE A 162 -4.86 9.68 22.52
C PHE A 162 -6.09 9.28 21.72
N LYS A 163 -5.94 8.45 20.69
CA LYS A 163 -7.07 7.91 19.93
C LYS A 163 -8.08 7.22 20.85
N THR A 164 -7.60 6.49 21.85
CA THR A 164 -8.43 5.79 22.83
C THR A 164 -9.12 6.77 23.78
N LYS A 165 -8.40 7.74 24.34
CA LYS A 165 -8.97 8.78 25.22
C LYS A 165 -10.02 9.63 24.51
N ARG A 166 -9.76 10.03 23.27
CA ARG A 166 -10.72 10.75 22.43
C ARG A 166 -11.99 9.94 22.19
N ARG A 167 -11.87 8.66 21.83
CA ARG A 167 -13.02 7.78 21.66
C ARG A 167 -13.83 7.66 22.96
N GLN A 168 -13.16 7.50 24.10
CA GLN A 168 -13.82 7.48 25.42
C GLN A 168 -14.57 8.78 25.69
N HIS A 169 -13.95 9.93 25.41
CA HIS A 169 -14.60 11.24 25.56
C HIS A 169 -15.84 11.38 24.67
N GLN A 170 -15.74 11.02 23.39
CA GLN A 170 -16.87 11.04 22.46
C GLN A 170 -18.01 10.12 22.90
N ASN A 171 -17.70 8.91 23.36
CA ASN A 171 -18.72 7.97 23.83
C ASN A 171 -19.42 8.48 25.09
N LYS A 172 -18.69 9.15 25.99
CA LYS A 172 -19.25 9.83 27.17
C LYS A 172 -20.18 10.97 26.78
N VAL A 173 -19.74 11.87 25.91
CA VAL A 173 -20.54 13.00 25.39
C VAL A 173 -21.82 12.49 24.73
N MET A 174 -21.72 11.42 23.94
CA MET A 174 -22.86 10.82 23.25
C MET A 174 -23.70 9.87 24.13
N LYS A 175 -23.35 9.70 25.42
CA LYS A 175 -23.98 8.76 26.37
C LYS A 175 -24.08 7.31 25.86
N ARG A 176 -23.14 6.89 24.99
CA ARG A 176 -23.11 5.54 24.36
C ARG A 176 -22.26 4.52 25.10
N ASP A 177 -21.59 4.90 26.19
CA ASP A 177 -20.66 4.04 26.93
C ASP A 177 -21.27 2.69 27.33
N ARG A 178 -22.48 2.70 27.92
CA ARG A 178 -23.15 1.46 28.35
C ARG A 178 -23.45 0.52 27.19
N LYS A 179 -23.88 1.06 26.05
CA LYS A 179 -24.18 0.27 24.85
C LYS A 179 -22.90 -0.35 24.28
N ILE A 180 -21.84 0.45 24.15
CA ILE A 180 -20.54 0.01 23.65
C ILE A 180 -19.93 -1.07 24.56
N LEU A 181 -20.06 -0.92 25.88
CA LEU A 181 -19.57 -1.92 26.83
C LEU A 181 -20.32 -3.25 26.70
N LYS A 182 -21.65 -3.21 26.53
CA LYS A 182 -22.47 -4.42 26.28
C LYS A 182 -22.05 -5.12 24.98
N GLU A 183 -21.87 -4.37 23.89
CA GLU A 183 -21.41 -4.92 22.60
C GLU A 183 -20.01 -5.53 22.70
N GLN A 184 -19.09 -4.87 23.41
CA GLN A 184 -17.74 -5.41 23.65
C GLN A 184 -17.78 -6.73 24.40
N ARG A 185 -18.54 -6.81 25.52
CA ARG A 185 -18.70 -8.05 26.28
C ARG A 185 -19.27 -9.19 25.44
N LYS A 186 -20.28 -8.90 24.60
CA LYS A 186 -20.85 -9.87 23.65
C LYS A 186 -19.77 -10.39 22.69
N ARG A 187 -18.98 -9.51 22.09
CA ARG A 187 -17.88 -9.90 21.18
C ARG A 187 -16.80 -10.72 21.87
N THR A 188 -16.42 -10.37 23.09
CA THR A 188 -15.39 -11.14 23.82
C THR A 188 -15.87 -12.55 24.15
N ARG A 189 -17.15 -12.70 24.55
CA ARG A 189 -17.74 -14.02 24.82
C ARG A 189 -17.86 -14.91 23.58
N LEU A 190 -17.97 -14.32 22.39
CA LEU A 190 -18.04 -15.06 21.12
C LEU A 190 -16.67 -15.49 20.57
N ASN A 191 -15.58 -14.93 21.10
CA ASN A 191 -14.20 -15.22 20.67
C ASN A 191 -13.42 -16.01 21.72
N LEU A 192 -14.11 -16.55 22.73
CA LEU A 192 -13.62 -17.54 23.69
C LEU A 192 -14.15 -18.90 23.26
#